data_AF-A0A837I5H2-F1
#
_entry.id   AF-A0A837I5H2-F1
#
_cell.length_a   1.000
_cell.length_b   1.000
_cell.length_c   1.000
_cell.angle_alpha   90.00
_cell.angle_beta   90.00
_cell.angle_gamma   90.00
#
_symmetry.space_group_name_H-M   'P 1'
#
loop_
_entity.id
_entity.type
_entity.pdbx_description
1 polymer ?
#
loop_
_entity_poly.entity_id
_entity_poly.type
_entity_poly.pdbx_seq_one_letter_code
_entity_poly.pdbx_strand_id
1 'polypeptide(L)'
;MIVFMSAISQIMVTSVNNLKSLPSMVEFLAVHVKNIFLPLWAPIVGAFGSFLTGSITVSNLMFGNFLAAAAGELNFSVDKILALALVGAAAGNMIALADIMAAEAAVGLKNEERKILKGVIIPCAIYVGLVGLVGLFIL
;
A
#
# COMPACT_ATOMS: atom_id res chain seq x y z
N MET A 1 -14.17 0.17 12.49
CA MET A 1 -13.32 -0.36 11.39
C MET A 1 -11.92 0.24 11.41
N ILE A 2 -11.78 1.58 11.40
CA ILE A 2 -10.48 2.28 11.40
C ILE A 2 -9.62 1.97 12.64
N VAL A 3 -10.22 1.90 13.84
CA VAL A 3 -9.50 1.55 15.09
C VAL A 3 -8.92 0.13 15.04
N PHE A 4 -9.65 -0.82 14.47
CA PHE A 4 -9.21 -2.22 14.37
C PHE A 4 -8.08 -2.36 13.35
N MET A 5 -8.17 -1.64 12.23
CA MET A 5 -7.09 -1.57 11.25
C MET A 5 -5.84 -0.92 11.83
N SER A 6 -5.97 0.25 12.48
CA SER A 6 -4.86 0.93 13.15
C SER A 6 -4.20 0.03 14.21
N ALA A 7 -4.99 -0.72 14.99
CA ALA A 7 -4.48 -1.65 15.98
C ALA A 7 -3.67 -2.78 15.33
N ILE A 8 -4.13 -3.38 14.23
CA ILE A 8 -3.40 -4.43 13.52
C ILE A 8 -2.08 -3.90 12.94
N SER A 9 -2.06 -2.71 12.34
CA SER A 9 -0.78 -2.13 11.87
C SER A 9 0.17 -1.81 13.00
N GLN A 10 -0.32 -1.28 14.12
CA GLN A 10 0.54 -0.97 15.25
C GLN A 10 1.10 -2.25 15.87
N ILE A 11 0.31 -3.33 15.94
CA ILE A 11 0.78 -4.64 16.39
C ILE A 11 1.86 -5.17 15.43
N MET A 12 1.66 -5.06 14.11
CA MET A 12 2.63 -5.53 13.11
C MET A 12 3.96 -4.76 13.13
N VAL A 13 3.91 -3.44 13.31
CA VAL A 13 5.11 -2.58 13.39
C VAL A 13 5.80 -2.68 14.76
N THR A 14 5.02 -2.68 15.85
CA THR A 14 5.55 -2.76 17.23
C THR A 14 6.04 -4.16 17.58
N SER A 15 5.77 -5.16 16.73
CA SER A 15 6.34 -6.50 16.80
C SER A 15 7.87 -6.54 16.66
N VAL A 16 8.58 -5.41 16.63
CA VAL A 16 10.04 -5.33 16.83
C VAL A 16 10.42 -5.42 18.32
N ASN A 17 9.51 -5.06 19.24
CA ASN A 17 9.71 -5.11 20.70
C ASN A 17 9.51 -6.54 21.24
N ASN A 18 10.35 -7.47 20.78
CA ASN A 18 10.28 -8.88 21.15
C ASN A 18 11.38 -9.22 22.16
N LEU A 19 11.07 -10.08 23.14
CA LEU A 19 12.03 -10.59 24.14
C LEU A 19 13.28 -11.28 23.55
N LYS A 20 13.26 -11.63 22.25
CA LYS A 20 14.34 -12.31 21.52
C LYS A 20 15.08 -11.43 20.50
N SER A 21 14.87 -10.11 20.49
CA SER A 21 15.53 -9.20 19.52
C SER A 21 15.27 -9.59 18.05
N LEU A 22 14.15 -10.24 17.78
CA LEU A 22 13.79 -10.68 16.44
C LEU A 22 13.27 -9.50 15.61
N PRO A 23 13.58 -9.44 14.31
CA PRO A 23 13.04 -8.43 13.41
C PRO A 23 11.51 -8.45 13.45
N SER A 24 10.88 -7.30 13.21
CA SER A 24 9.42 -7.21 13.21
C SER A 24 8.80 -8.20 12.22
N MET A 25 7.55 -8.61 12.44
CA MET A 25 6.85 -9.51 11.49
C MET A 25 6.84 -8.96 10.05
N VAL A 26 6.89 -7.65 9.94
CA VAL A 26 6.97 -6.89 8.70
C VAL A 26 8.38 -6.91 8.10
N GLU A 27 9.41 -6.85 8.93
CA GLU A 27 10.83 -6.95 8.57
C GLU A 27 11.24 -8.40 8.20
N PHE A 28 10.63 -9.41 8.82
CA PHE A 28 10.75 -10.83 8.43
C PHE A 28 10.15 -11.10 7.04
N LEU A 29 9.02 -10.45 6.71
CA LEU A 29 8.46 -10.44 5.37
C LEU A 29 9.40 -9.70 4.40
N ALA A 30 10.02 -8.58 4.80
CA ALA A 30 11.02 -7.87 4.00
C ALA A 30 12.23 -8.74 3.65
N VAL A 31 12.77 -9.51 4.59
CA VAL A 31 13.91 -10.40 4.33
C VAL A 31 13.56 -11.51 3.33
N HIS A 32 12.30 -11.95 3.30
CA HIS A 32 11.81 -12.88 2.26
C HIS A 32 11.51 -12.19 0.92
N VAL A 33 11.23 -10.89 0.95
CA VAL A 33 10.98 -10.04 -0.24
C VAL A 33 12.27 -9.31 -0.69
N LYS A 34 13.41 -9.48 0.00
CA LYS A 34 14.74 -8.95 -0.34
C LYS A 34 15.19 -9.49 -1.69
N ASN A 35 14.70 -8.84 -2.73
CA ASN A 35 15.09 -9.03 -4.10
C ASN A 35 15.11 -7.65 -4.77
N ILE A 36 15.78 -7.57 -5.91
CA ILE A 36 15.85 -6.41 -6.79
C ILE A 36 14.46 -5.83 -7.17
N PHE A 37 13.39 -6.57 -6.85
CA PHE A 37 11.99 -6.23 -7.09
C PHE A 37 11.33 -5.39 -5.99
N LEU A 38 12.04 -4.95 -4.93
CA LEU A 38 11.46 -4.02 -3.94
C LEU A 38 10.74 -2.79 -4.57
N PRO A 39 11.27 -2.15 -5.65
CA PRO A 39 10.57 -1.06 -6.34
C PRO A 39 9.25 -1.47 -7.00
N LEU A 40 9.13 -2.74 -7.39
CA LEU A 40 7.89 -3.31 -7.95
C LEU A 40 6.87 -3.56 -6.83
N TRP A 41 7.33 -4.01 -5.66
CA TRP A 41 6.47 -4.31 -4.52
C TRP A 41 5.96 -3.06 -3.80
N ALA A 42 6.75 -1.99 -3.73
CA ALA A 42 6.38 -0.74 -3.04
C ALA A 42 5.00 -0.18 -3.48
N PRO A 43 4.70 0.02 -4.78
CA PRO A 43 3.40 0.51 -5.21
C PRO A 43 2.27 -0.52 -5.00
N ILE A 44 2.56 -1.82 -5.08
CA ILE A 44 1.56 -2.88 -4.82
C ILE A 44 1.14 -2.88 -3.34
N VAL A 45 2.10 -2.78 -2.43
CA VAL A 45 1.86 -2.70 -0.99
C VAL A 45 1.08 -1.43 -0.64
N GLY A 46 1.47 -0.29 -1.23
CA GLY A 46 0.74 0.96 -1.07
C GLY A 46 -0.71 0.88 -1.56
N ALA A 47 -0.92 0.31 -2.75
CA ALA A 47 -2.24 0.10 -3.34
C ALA A 47 -3.10 -0.83 -2.48
N PHE A 48 -2.54 -1.94 -2.01
CA PHE A 48 -3.24 -2.88 -1.14
C PHE A 48 -3.65 -2.24 0.19
N GLY A 49 -2.73 -1.47 0.81
CA GLY A 49 -3.03 -0.76 2.04
C GLY A 49 -4.16 0.26 1.85
N SER A 50 -4.13 1.05 0.77
CA SER A 50 -5.18 2.06 0.51
C SER A 50 -6.50 1.44 0.07
N PHE A 51 -6.47 0.31 -0.64
CA PHE A 51 -7.68 -0.44 -1.00
C PHE A 51 -8.43 -0.93 0.24
N LEU A 52 -7.69 -1.46 1.23
CA LEU A 52 -8.27 -1.91 2.50
C LEU A 52 -8.72 -0.73 3.37
N THR A 53 -7.90 0.33 3.47
CA THR A 53 -8.14 1.42 4.43
C THR A 53 -9.06 2.51 3.88
N GLY A 54 -9.15 2.66 2.56
CA GLY A 54 -9.76 3.82 1.89
C GLY A 54 -9.03 5.13 2.16
N SER A 55 -7.78 5.09 2.60
CA SER A 55 -7.00 6.28 2.91
C SER A 55 -5.50 6.09 2.70
N ILE A 56 -4.94 6.97 1.86
CA ILE A 56 -3.51 7.05 1.59
C ILE A 56 -2.71 7.30 2.88
N THR A 57 -3.21 8.16 3.77
CA THR A 57 -2.53 8.49 5.03
C THR A 57 -2.43 7.29 5.95
N VAL A 58 -3.53 6.54 6.10
CA VAL A 58 -3.57 5.34 6.94
C VAL A 58 -2.67 4.26 6.34
N SER A 59 -2.76 4.02 5.02
CA SER A 59 -1.88 3.07 4.31
C SER A 59 -0.39 3.39 4.53
N ASN A 60 -0.02 4.67 4.42
CA ASN A 60 1.36 5.11 4.64
C ASN A 60 1.80 4.96 6.10
N LEU A 61 0.90 5.18 7.07
CA LEU A 61 1.22 4.92 8.48
C LEU A 61 1.42 3.41 8.76
N MET A 62 0.69 2.54 8.05
CA MET A 62 0.82 1.08 8.18
C MET A 62 2.10 0.54 7.56
N PHE A 63 2.43 0.96 6.33
CA PHE A 63 3.48 0.34 5.50
C PHE A 63 4.66 1.28 5.18
N GLY A 64 4.55 2.58 5.42
CA GLY A 64 5.58 3.56 5.06
C GLY A 64 6.88 3.37 5.86
N ASN A 65 6.78 3.23 7.18
CA ASN A 65 7.96 2.94 8.03
C ASN A 65 8.65 1.63 7.62
N PHE A 66 7.87 0.63 7.21
CA PHE A 66 8.40 -0.63 6.70
C PHE A 66 9.18 -0.46 5.41
N LEU A 67 8.59 0.21 4.42
CA LEU A 67 9.22 0.44 3.13
C LEU A 67 10.48 1.31 3.27
N ALA A 68 10.47 2.26 4.20
CA ALA A 68 11.65 3.04 4.55
C ALA A 68 12.77 2.19 5.17
N ALA A 69 12.44 1.29 6.11
CA ALA A 69 13.41 0.37 6.70
C ALA A 69 13.98 -0.60 5.65
N ALA A 70 13.13 -1.18 4.81
CA ALA A 70 13.53 -2.08 3.74
C ALA A 70 14.41 -1.39 2.67
N ALA A 71 14.09 -0.14 2.33
CA ALA A 71 14.91 0.70 1.46
C ALA A 71 16.30 0.94 2.04
N GLY A 72 16.37 1.27 3.34
CA GLY A 72 17.62 1.49 4.06
C GLY A 72 18.52 0.24 4.09
N GLU A 73 17.96 -0.94 4.35
CA GLU A 73 18.73 -2.19 4.32
C GLU A 73 19.28 -2.55 2.94
N LEU A 74 18.56 -2.20 1.87
CA LEU A 74 18.94 -2.48 0.48
C LEU A 74 19.77 -1.36 -0.17
N ASN A 75 20.18 -0.34 0.59
CA ASN A 75 20.89 0.86 0.09
C ASN A 75 20.13 1.60 -1.04
N PHE A 76 18.81 1.48 -1.07
CA PHE A 76 17.96 2.22 -1.98
C PHE A 76 17.57 3.58 -1.40
N SER A 77 17.22 4.53 -2.27
CA SER A 77 16.72 5.84 -1.84
C SER A 77 15.33 5.67 -1.21
N VAL A 78 15.26 5.93 0.10
CA VAL A 78 14.03 5.89 0.91
C VAL A 78 12.94 6.77 0.31
N ASP A 79 13.29 7.98 -0.13
CA ASP A 79 12.36 8.95 -0.71
C ASP A 79 11.69 8.41 -1.98
N LYS A 80 12.46 7.74 -2.85
CA LYS A 80 11.94 7.15 -4.09
C LYS A 80 10.96 6.02 -3.79
N ILE A 81 11.31 5.13 -2.87
CA ILE A 81 10.47 3.97 -2.52
C ILE A 81 9.16 4.42 -1.84
N LEU A 82 9.22 5.39 -0.93
CA LEU A 82 8.03 5.98 -0.31
C LEU A 82 7.16 6.70 -1.35
N ALA A 83 7.76 7.44 -2.27
CA ALA A 83 7.02 8.08 -3.35
C ALA A 83 6.28 7.05 -4.22
N LEU A 84 6.93 5.95 -4.59
CA LEU A 84 6.30 4.86 -5.32
C LEU A 84 5.12 4.24 -4.56
N ALA A 85 5.28 4.03 -3.26
CA ALA A 85 4.22 3.50 -2.41
C ALA A 85 3.03 4.47 -2.31
N LEU A 86 3.27 5.78 -2.23
CA LEU A 86 2.21 6.79 -2.22
C LEU A 86 1.44 6.83 -3.55
N VAL A 87 2.15 6.72 -4.68
CA VAL A 87 1.51 6.66 -6.00
C VAL A 87 0.67 5.39 -6.14
N GLY A 88 1.19 4.25 -5.65
CA GLY A 88 0.44 3.01 -5.56
C GLY A 88 -0.78 3.11 -4.64
N ALA A 89 -0.64 3.76 -3.48
CA ALA A 89 -1.75 4.02 -2.57
C ALA A 89 -2.85 4.87 -3.22
N ALA A 90 -2.49 5.89 -3.99
CA ALA A 90 -3.46 6.66 -4.77
C ALA A 90 -4.23 5.78 -5.77
N ALA A 91 -3.55 4.82 -6.42
CA ALA A 91 -4.21 3.83 -7.27
C ALA A 91 -5.21 2.97 -6.49
N GLY A 92 -4.78 2.41 -5.36
CA GLY A 92 -5.60 1.56 -4.51
C GLY A 92 -6.80 2.26 -3.90
N ASN A 93 -6.71 3.57 -3.66
CA ASN A 93 -7.85 4.34 -3.18
C ASN A 93 -9.01 4.34 -4.20
N MET A 94 -8.71 4.38 -5.50
CA MET A 94 -9.73 4.37 -6.55
C MET A 94 -10.66 3.15 -6.49
N ILE A 95 -10.16 2.01 -6.00
CA ILE A 95 -10.93 0.77 -5.85
C ILE A 95 -11.42 0.53 -4.41
N ALA A 96 -11.12 1.42 -3.47
CA ALA A 96 -11.55 1.28 -2.09
C ALA A 96 -13.08 1.44 -1.99
N LEU A 97 -13.72 0.59 -1.18
CA LEU A 97 -15.17 0.61 -1.00
C LEU A 97 -15.68 1.97 -0.52
N ALA A 98 -14.92 2.67 0.32
CA ALA A 98 -15.28 4.00 0.81
C ALA A 98 -15.39 5.03 -0.33
N ASP A 99 -14.47 5.00 -1.29
CA ASP A 99 -14.47 5.91 -2.45
C ASP A 99 -15.54 5.51 -3.47
N ILE A 100 -15.79 4.21 -3.64
CA ILE A 100 -16.86 3.71 -4.51
C ILE A 100 -18.23 4.12 -3.97
N MET A 101 -18.47 3.99 -2.66
CA MET A 101 -19.71 4.44 -2.02
C MET A 101 -19.90 5.95 -2.12
N ALA A 102 -18.82 6.73 -2.00
CA ALA A 102 -18.87 8.17 -2.18
C ALA A 102 -19.20 8.55 -3.64
N ALA A 103 -18.60 7.84 -4.62
CA ALA A 103 -18.90 8.03 -6.03
C ALA A 103 -20.34 7.64 -6.38
N GLU A 104 -20.85 6.54 -5.82
CA GLU A 104 -22.24 6.12 -5.96
C GLU A 104 -23.20 7.21 -5.47
N ALA A 105 -22.95 7.76 -4.28
CA ALA A 105 -23.74 8.84 -3.71
C ALA A 105 -23.71 10.13 -4.55
N ALA A 106 -22.57 10.45 -5.18
CA ALA A 106 -22.42 11.64 -6.02
C ALA A 106 -23.13 11.52 -7.38
N VAL A 107 -23.15 10.32 -7.98
CA VAL A 107 -23.78 10.08 -9.29
C VAL A 107 -25.27 9.70 -9.15
N GLY A 108 -25.75 9.45 -7.93
CA GLY A 108 -27.15 9.13 -7.66
C GLY A 108 -27.58 7.74 -8.14
N LEU A 109 -26.60 6.88 -8.46
CA LEU A 109 -26.84 5.46 -8.72
C LEU A 109 -27.08 4.77 -7.37
N LYS A 110 -27.95 3.77 -7.29
CA LYS A 110 -28.18 2.98 -6.08
C LYS A 110 -27.92 1.51 -6.36
N ASN A 111 -27.11 0.88 -5.52
CA ASN A 111 -26.69 -0.52 -5.61
C ASN A 111 -25.89 -0.88 -6.89
N GLU A 112 -25.17 0.09 -7.48
CA GLU A 112 -24.32 -0.15 -8.67
C GLU A 112 -22.81 -0.18 -8.34
N GLU A 113 -22.41 -0.41 -7.09
CA GLU A 113 -21.01 -0.56 -6.65
C GLU A 113 -20.18 -1.47 -7.58
N ARG A 114 -20.76 -2.61 -7.97
CA ARG A 114 -20.08 -3.59 -8.83
C ARG A 114 -19.76 -3.06 -10.23
N LYS A 115 -20.61 -2.16 -10.76
CA LYS A 115 -20.43 -1.55 -12.07
C LYS A 115 -19.32 -0.50 -12.03
N ILE A 116 -19.29 0.29 -10.96
CA ILE A 116 -18.22 1.26 -10.69
C ILE A 116 -16.90 0.51 -10.49
N LEU A 117 -16.87 -0.52 -9.63
CA LEU A 117 -15.69 -1.35 -9.38
C LEU A 117 -15.15 -1.97 -10.67
N LYS A 118 -16.01 -2.55 -11.52
CA LYS A 118 -15.59 -3.11 -12.82
C LYS A 118 -15.00 -2.06 -13.76
N GLY A 119 -15.47 -0.82 -13.70
CA GLY A 119 -14.93 0.28 -14.50
C GLY A 119 -13.55 0.75 -14.02
N VAL A 120 -13.29 0.67 -12.72
CA VAL A 120 -12.07 1.24 -12.10
C VAL A 120 -10.97 0.20 -11.86
N ILE A 121 -11.30 -1.09 -11.78
CA ILE A 121 -10.32 -2.15 -11.50
C ILE A 121 -9.28 -2.31 -12.61
N ILE A 122 -9.67 -2.15 -13.88
CA ILE A 122 -8.76 -2.23 -15.03
C ILE A 122 -7.80 -1.03 -15.04
N PRO A 123 -8.26 0.23 -14.95
CA PRO A 123 -7.39 1.39 -14.78
C PRO A 123 -6.43 1.25 -13.60
N CYS A 124 -6.92 0.78 -12.44
CA CYS A 124 -6.11 0.60 -11.25
C CYS A 124 -4.97 -0.42 -11.48
N ALA A 125 -5.27 -1.56 -12.08
CA ALA A 125 -4.27 -2.59 -12.36
C ALA A 125 -3.19 -2.10 -13.33
N ILE A 126 -3.58 -1.37 -14.38
CA ILE A 126 -2.64 -0.76 -15.34
C ILE A 126 -1.78 0.29 -14.64
N TYR A 127 -2.39 1.14 -13.82
CA TYR A 127 -1.68 2.23 -13.13
C TYR A 127 -0.66 1.68 -12.12
N VAL A 128 -1.02 0.71 -11.29
CA VAL A 128 -0.09 0.05 -10.36
C VAL A 128 1.05 -0.66 -11.12
N GLY A 129 0.72 -1.36 -12.22
CA GLY A 129 1.72 -2.04 -13.05
C GLY A 129 2.72 -1.08 -13.69
N LEU A 130 2.25 0.04 -14.24
CA LEU A 130 3.11 1.08 -14.82
C LEU A 130 4.01 1.73 -13.77
N VAL A 131 3.47 2.03 -12.59
CA VAL A 131 4.25 2.63 -11.49
C VAL A 131 5.33 1.68 -10.99
N GLY A 132 5.04 0.37 -10.90
CA GLY A 132 6.04 -0.65 -10.59
C GLY A 132 7.15 -0.75 -11.63
N LEU A 133 6.81 -0.66 -12.92
CA LEU A 133 7.80 -0.62 -14.01
C LEU A 133 8.66 0.64 -13.96
N VAL A 134 8.04 1.81 -13.73
CA VAL A 134 8.78 3.08 -13.57
C VAL A 134 9.70 3.03 -12.36
N GLY A 135 9.30 2.37 -11.27
CA GLY A 135 10.13 2.12 -10.10
C GLY A 135 11.42 1.38 -10.41
N LEU A 136 11.35 0.37 -11.28
CA LEU A 136 12.52 -0.38 -11.74
C LEU A 136 13.47 0.45 -12.61
N PHE A 137 13.00 1.51 -13.28
CA PHE A 137 13.84 2.40 -14.08
C PHE A 137 14.44 3.56 -13.28
N ILE A 138 13.81 3.97 -12.19
CA ILE A 138 14.18 5.16 -11.39
C ILE A 138 15.15 4.84 -10.24
N LEU A 139 15.19 3.60 -9.77
CA LEU A 139 16.06 3.11 -8.69
C LEU A 139 17.32 2.44 -9.23
#